data_AF-A0A6P4Z0V3-F1
#
_entry.id   AF-A0A6P4Z0V3-F1
#
_cell.length_a   1.000
_cell.length_b   1.000
_cell.length_c   1.000
_cell.angle_alpha   90.00
_cell.angle_beta   90.00
_cell.angle_gamma   90.00
#
_symmetry.space_group_name_H-M   'P 1'
#
loop_
_entity.id
_entity.type
_entity.pdbx_description
1 polymer ?
#
loop_
_entity_poly.entity_id
_entity_poly.type
_entity_poly.pdbx_seq_one_letter_code
_entity_poly.pdbx_strand_id
1 'polypeptide(L)'
;MTEMASVAQVLRSRFRGCLAAAVAGDCIGAEFEGCVPVPVDKVLGYVDHVNKQRGREVKFTDDTAMARSVARSLIECKGFDARDMATRFAKEYKREPGRGYGGSVITVFYRLLEEGLQDVFEPARQQFDGRGSYGNGGAMRVAPVALYAYGDVEKVTDIAKQTAMITHYNREGYNGAILEALAVHLALQQGKDEDLNVVQFVDALLQKMKIVEGGEAGSSQSEEPEVGQSEDSRTGQSEDTDGDQSEEEKGSKEAASSKEADQPYCAKLEIMREFLQRGNVSRIEVEDQLGNDIKALDSVPAAIFSFLHCTRSVDDIPTDNALERTIIYAISLGGDTDTIATMAGAIAGAYYGIEHVPPPWMKACEGANDAVRFADQLFSLATGETIEKDPGDEDNEEGQNKGDEGKPSATD
;
A
#
# COMPACT_ATOMS: atom_id res chain seq x y z
N MET A 1 -22.15 22.91 25.38
CA MET A 1 -21.04 22.16 26.00
C MET A 1 -20.87 20.93 25.13
N THR A 2 -19.88 20.94 24.25
CA THR A 2 -19.55 19.79 23.40
C THR A 2 -18.92 18.74 24.32
N GLU A 3 -19.55 17.58 24.42
CA GLU A 3 -19.00 16.44 25.15
C GLU A 3 -17.68 16.05 24.46
N MET A 4 -16.58 15.98 25.20
CA MET A 4 -15.33 15.49 24.62
C MET A 4 -15.53 14.03 24.26
N ALA A 5 -15.29 13.68 22.99
CA ALA A 5 -15.33 12.29 22.55
C ALA A 5 -14.28 11.47 23.32
N SER A 6 -14.60 10.22 23.67
CA SER A 6 -13.65 9.32 24.32
C SER A 6 -12.47 9.01 23.37
N VAL A 7 -11.32 8.63 23.94
CA VAL A 7 -10.15 8.18 23.16
C VAL A 7 -10.53 7.07 22.17
N ALA A 8 -11.36 6.13 22.61
CA ALA A 8 -11.92 5.07 21.80
C ALA A 8 -12.75 5.58 20.62
N GLN A 9 -13.64 6.56 20.84
CA GLN A 9 -14.45 7.16 19.78
C GLN A 9 -13.59 7.87 18.73
N VAL A 10 -12.54 8.59 19.17
CA VAL A 10 -11.59 9.24 18.26
C VAL A 10 -10.82 8.21 17.44
N LEU A 11 -10.30 7.15 18.08
CA LEU A 11 -9.57 6.09 17.40
C LEU A 11 -10.47 5.33 16.40
N ARG A 12 -11.71 5.01 16.78
CA ARG A 12 -12.69 4.39 15.87
C ARG A 12 -12.99 5.29 14.67
N SER A 13 -13.14 6.60 14.89
CA SER A 13 -13.30 7.56 13.79
C SER A 13 -12.13 7.50 12.81
N ARG A 14 -10.90 7.40 13.32
CA ARG A 14 -9.68 7.28 12.51
C ARG A 14 -9.56 5.97 11.76
N PHE A 15 -10.00 4.85 12.35
CA PHE A 15 -10.09 3.58 11.64
C PHE A 15 -11.06 3.69 10.45
N ARG A 16 -12.26 4.26 10.69
CA ARG A 16 -13.27 4.49 9.65
C ARG A 16 -12.73 5.42 8.57
N GLY A 17 -12.13 6.54 8.97
CA GLY A 17 -11.53 7.54 8.08
C GLY A 17 -10.46 6.93 7.19
N CYS A 18 -9.58 6.10 7.75
CA CYS A 18 -8.50 5.42 7.02
C CYS A 18 -9.04 4.62 5.82
N LEU A 19 -9.95 3.66 6.06
CA LEU A 19 -10.43 2.83 4.95
C LEU A 19 -11.37 3.59 4.01
N ALA A 20 -12.20 4.50 4.53
CA ALA A 20 -13.12 5.28 3.70
C ALA A 20 -12.39 6.26 2.76
N ALA A 21 -11.34 6.92 3.26
CA ALA A 21 -10.54 7.83 2.47
C ALA A 21 -9.65 7.09 1.46
N ALA A 22 -9.18 5.88 1.79
CA ALA A 22 -8.51 5.01 0.82
C ALA A 22 -9.45 4.70 -0.37
N VAL A 23 -10.68 4.24 -0.09
CA VAL A 23 -11.69 4.00 -1.13
C VAL A 23 -11.99 5.27 -1.95
N ALA A 24 -12.13 6.42 -1.29
CA ALA A 24 -12.35 7.67 -2.01
C ALA A 24 -11.16 8.07 -2.91
N GLY A 25 -9.94 7.84 -2.44
CA GLY A 25 -8.71 8.06 -3.19
C GLY A 25 -8.65 7.20 -4.46
N ASP A 26 -8.90 5.89 -4.32
CA ASP A 26 -9.04 4.95 -5.44
C ASP A 26 -10.12 5.42 -6.42
N CYS A 27 -11.38 5.53 -5.96
CA CYS A 27 -12.50 5.87 -6.84
C CYS A 27 -12.32 7.17 -7.61
N ILE A 28 -11.84 8.23 -6.93
CA ILE A 28 -11.69 9.55 -7.57
C ILE A 28 -10.41 9.59 -8.41
N GLY A 29 -9.33 8.95 -7.97
CA GLY A 29 -8.06 8.89 -8.68
C GLY A 29 -8.10 8.07 -9.96
N ALA A 30 -8.97 7.05 -10.04
CA ALA A 30 -9.10 6.16 -11.19
C ALA A 30 -9.49 6.88 -12.49
N GLU A 31 -10.18 8.02 -12.40
CA GLU A 31 -10.52 8.83 -13.58
C GLU A 31 -9.28 9.38 -14.30
N PHE A 32 -8.17 9.52 -13.59
CA PHE A 32 -6.94 10.17 -14.06
C PHE A 32 -5.76 9.20 -14.25
N GLU A 33 -5.97 7.90 -14.07
CA GLU A 33 -4.91 6.89 -14.13
C GLU A 33 -4.16 6.96 -15.49
N GLY A 34 -2.83 6.94 -15.43
CA GLY A 34 -1.95 7.00 -16.59
C GLY A 34 -1.81 8.40 -17.23
N CYS A 35 -2.49 9.42 -16.71
CA CYS A 35 -2.38 10.78 -17.24
C CYS A 35 -1.14 11.49 -16.69
N VAL A 36 -0.29 12.05 -17.57
CA VAL A 36 0.83 12.91 -17.19
C VAL A 36 0.96 14.06 -18.20
N PRO A 37 0.79 15.34 -17.80
CA PRO A 37 0.43 15.83 -16.46
C PRO A 37 -1.09 15.76 -16.18
N VAL A 38 -1.48 15.92 -14.91
CA VAL A 38 -2.88 16.11 -14.49
C VAL A 38 -3.08 17.54 -13.95
N PRO A 39 -3.72 18.43 -14.72
CA PRO A 39 -3.97 19.80 -14.26
C PRO A 39 -4.92 19.85 -13.06
N VAL A 40 -4.58 20.63 -12.02
CA VAL A 40 -5.36 20.74 -10.77
C VAL A 40 -6.80 21.20 -11.04
N ASP A 41 -7.04 22.07 -12.02
CA ASP A 41 -8.39 22.53 -12.39
C ASP A 41 -9.28 21.40 -12.92
N LYS A 42 -8.68 20.36 -13.55
CA LYS A 42 -9.40 19.17 -14.00
C LYS A 42 -9.80 18.30 -12.82
N VAL A 43 -8.90 18.10 -11.86
CA VAL A 43 -9.19 17.35 -10.63
C VAL A 43 -10.30 18.05 -9.83
N LEU A 44 -10.18 19.36 -9.63
CA LEU A 44 -11.20 20.16 -8.94
C LEU A 44 -12.57 20.10 -9.65
N GLY A 45 -12.58 20.16 -10.99
CA GLY A 45 -13.80 20.03 -11.78
C GLY A 45 -14.46 18.65 -11.63
N TYR A 46 -13.67 17.58 -11.53
CA TYR A 46 -14.18 16.23 -11.31
C TYR A 46 -14.66 16.02 -9.87
N VAL A 47 -13.92 16.49 -8.86
CA VAL A 47 -14.37 16.48 -7.46
C VAL A 47 -15.68 17.23 -7.28
N ASP A 48 -15.84 18.40 -7.91
CA ASP A 48 -17.10 19.14 -7.92
C ASP A 48 -18.25 18.36 -8.60
N HIS A 49 -17.95 17.60 -9.65
CA HIS A 49 -18.90 16.69 -10.28
C HIS A 49 -19.36 15.58 -9.33
N VAL A 50 -18.41 14.91 -8.65
CA VAL A 50 -18.67 13.87 -7.64
C VAL A 50 -19.49 14.45 -6.47
N ASN A 51 -19.11 15.63 -5.98
CA ASN A 51 -19.80 16.33 -4.88
C ASN A 51 -21.26 16.68 -5.22
N LYS A 52 -21.57 16.98 -6.49
CA LYS A 52 -22.92 17.31 -6.96
C LYS A 52 -23.80 16.09 -7.26
N GLN A 53 -23.29 14.86 -7.09
CA GLN A 53 -24.01 13.60 -7.21
C GLN A 53 -24.95 13.53 -8.42
N ARG A 54 -24.43 13.81 -9.61
CA ARG A 54 -25.21 13.79 -10.86
C ARG A 54 -25.45 12.38 -11.42
N GLY A 55 -25.72 11.42 -10.53
CA GLY A 55 -26.44 10.18 -10.86
C GLY A 55 -25.62 8.95 -11.23
N ARG A 56 -24.30 8.91 -11.00
CA ARG A 56 -23.50 7.69 -11.15
C ARG A 56 -22.61 7.44 -9.94
N GLU A 57 -22.62 6.20 -9.50
CA GLU A 57 -21.64 5.66 -8.56
C GLU A 57 -20.25 5.70 -9.21
N VAL A 58 -19.25 6.13 -8.45
CA VAL A 58 -17.84 6.14 -8.83
C VAL A 58 -17.27 4.80 -8.37
N LYS A 59 -16.80 4.00 -9.31
CA LYS A 59 -16.37 2.62 -9.03
C LYS A 59 -14.96 2.60 -8.47
N PHE A 60 -14.70 1.64 -7.61
CA PHE A 60 -13.35 1.33 -7.13
C PHE A 60 -12.59 0.42 -8.12
N THR A 61 -11.26 0.39 -8.03
CA THR A 61 -10.34 -0.43 -8.84
C THR A 61 -9.82 -1.67 -8.06
N ASP A 62 -8.74 -2.31 -8.52
CA ASP A 62 -8.17 -3.44 -7.81
C ASP A 62 -7.61 -3.07 -6.44
N ASP A 63 -7.24 -1.81 -6.20
CA ASP A 63 -6.81 -1.25 -4.93
C ASP A 63 -7.78 -1.59 -3.80
N THR A 64 -9.03 -1.12 -3.92
CA THR A 64 -10.08 -1.43 -2.95
C THR A 64 -10.47 -2.90 -2.98
N ALA A 65 -10.55 -3.55 -4.15
CA ALA A 65 -10.93 -4.97 -4.23
C ALA A 65 -9.99 -5.85 -3.39
N MET A 66 -8.70 -5.57 -3.50
CA MET A 66 -7.64 -6.26 -2.79
C MET A 66 -7.58 -5.85 -1.31
N ALA A 67 -7.75 -4.57 -0.98
CA ALA A 67 -7.83 -4.11 0.41
C ALA A 67 -9.00 -4.76 1.18
N ARG A 68 -10.16 -4.93 0.53
CA ARG A 68 -11.32 -5.65 1.09
C ARG A 68 -10.98 -7.12 1.36
N SER A 69 -10.20 -7.76 0.48
CA SER A 69 -9.75 -9.14 0.67
C SER A 69 -8.79 -9.27 1.86
N VAL A 70 -7.87 -8.31 2.04
CA VAL A 70 -6.98 -8.24 3.21
C VAL A 70 -7.80 -8.08 4.50
N ALA A 71 -8.67 -7.07 4.55
CA ALA A 71 -9.52 -6.80 5.72
C ALA A 71 -10.35 -8.03 6.09
N ARG A 72 -11.04 -8.63 5.10
CA ARG A 72 -11.90 -9.79 5.33
C ARG A 72 -11.12 -11.00 5.85
N SER A 73 -9.94 -11.28 5.31
CA SER A 73 -9.08 -12.36 5.80
C SER A 73 -8.69 -12.14 7.26
N LEU A 74 -8.18 -10.95 7.59
CA LEU A 74 -7.78 -10.60 8.97
C LEU A 74 -8.97 -10.71 9.96
N ILE A 75 -10.16 -10.29 9.54
CA ILE A 75 -11.37 -10.31 10.36
C ILE A 75 -11.85 -11.73 10.60
N GLU A 76 -12.02 -12.52 9.54
CA GLU A 76 -12.59 -13.86 9.62
C GLU A 76 -11.61 -14.86 10.27
N CYS A 77 -10.31 -14.75 9.98
CA CYS A 77 -9.27 -15.57 10.59
C CYS A 77 -8.85 -15.07 11.99
N LYS A 78 -9.28 -13.86 12.39
CA LYS A 78 -8.85 -13.16 13.63
C LYS A 78 -7.32 -13.03 13.75
N GLY A 79 -6.65 -12.97 12.61
CA GLY A 79 -5.21 -13.16 12.48
C GLY A 79 -4.77 -13.19 11.03
N PHE A 80 -3.46 -13.20 10.82
CA PHE A 80 -2.90 -13.40 9.49
C PHE A 80 -2.88 -14.90 9.16
N ASP A 81 -3.58 -15.27 8.08
CA ASP A 81 -3.50 -16.58 7.44
C ASP A 81 -3.14 -16.37 5.96
N ALA A 82 -1.89 -16.66 5.60
CA ALA A 82 -1.38 -16.44 4.25
C ALA A 82 -2.18 -17.20 3.18
N ARG A 83 -2.67 -18.40 3.50
CA ARG A 83 -3.37 -19.25 2.54
C ARG A 83 -4.80 -18.79 2.34
N ASP A 84 -5.50 -18.44 3.40
CA ASP A 84 -6.83 -17.82 3.29
C ASP A 84 -6.75 -16.52 2.49
N MET A 85 -5.81 -15.64 2.83
CA MET A 85 -5.64 -14.36 2.15
C MET A 85 -5.30 -14.51 0.66
N ALA A 86 -4.36 -15.40 0.32
CA ALA A 86 -4.01 -15.70 -1.06
C ALA A 86 -5.20 -16.29 -1.85
N THR A 87 -5.99 -17.16 -1.21
CA THR A 87 -7.20 -17.72 -1.82
C THR A 87 -8.24 -16.63 -2.08
N ARG A 88 -8.41 -15.66 -1.17
CA ARG A 88 -9.34 -14.54 -1.36
C ARG A 88 -8.91 -13.64 -2.50
N PHE A 89 -7.62 -13.30 -2.60
CA PHE A 89 -7.09 -12.51 -3.71
C PHE A 89 -7.44 -13.14 -5.06
N ALA A 90 -7.16 -14.44 -5.21
CA ALA A 90 -7.41 -15.12 -6.47
C ALA A 90 -8.91 -15.30 -6.77
N LYS A 91 -9.74 -15.54 -5.74
CA LYS A 91 -11.20 -15.60 -5.91
C LYS A 91 -11.81 -14.24 -6.24
N GLU A 92 -11.29 -13.16 -5.68
CA GLU A 92 -11.73 -11.80 -5.96
C GLU A 92 -11.43 -11.43 -7.41
N TYR A 93 -10.19 -11.65 -7.86
CA TYR A 93 -9.82 -11.49 -9.27
C TYR A 93 -10.69 -12.33 -10.20
N LYS A 94 -10.94 -13.61 -9.86
CA LYS A 94 -11.80 -14.48 -10.68
C LYS A 94 -13.24 -13.98 -10.76
N ARG A 95 -13.75 -13.33 -9.70
CA ARG A 95 -15.11 -12.79 -9.61
C ARG A 95 -15.25 -11.51 -10.44
N GLU A 96 -14.29 -10.60 -10.33
CA GLU A 96 -14.33 -9.28 -10.98
C GLU A 96 -12.98 -8.94 -11.64
N PRO A 97 -12.59 -9.63 -12.73
CA PRO A 97 -11.25 -9.47 -13.32
C PRO A 97 -11.03 -8.10 -13.99
N GLY A 98 -12.11 -7.36 -14.27
CA GLY A 98 -12.07 -6.06 -14.93
C GLY A 98 -11.91 -4.86 -13.99
N ARG A 99 -11.30 -5.05 -12.81
CA ARG A 99 -11.12 -3.99 -11.80
C ARG A 99 -9.86 -3.15 -11.96
N GLY A 100 -8.94 -3.48 -12.87
CA GLY A 100 -7.72 -2.68 -13.08
C GLY A 100 -6.41 -3.45 -12.88
N TYR A 101 -6.48 -4.69 -12.37
CA TYR A 101 -5.30 -5.50 -12.04
C TYR A 101 -4.16 -5.45 -13.06
N GLY A 102 -2.95 -5.13 -12.56
CA GLY A 102 -1.74 -5.17 -13.36
C GLY A 102 -1.53 -6.52 -14.06
N GLY A 103 -1.18 -6.49 -15.35
CA GLY A 103 -1.13 -7.70 -16.17
C GLY A 103 -0.24 -8.83 -15.63
N SER A 104 0.87 -8.48 -14.94
CA SER A 104 1.80 -9.46 -14.37
C SER A 104 1.23 -10.21 -13.16
N VAL A 105 0.37 -9.60 -12.34
CA VAL A 105 -0.16 -10.25 -11.13
C VAL A 105 -1.21 -11.32 -11.46
N ILE A 106 -1.83 -11.24 -12.64
CA ILE A 106 -2.85 -12.20 -13.10
C ILE A 106 -2.33 -13.64 -13.08
N THR A 107 -1.09 -13.88 -13.51
CA THR A 107 -0.50 -15.23 -13.47
C THR A 107 -0.38 -15.76 -12.04
N VAL A 108 -0.10 -14.89 -11.06
CA VAL A 108 -0.08 -15.29 -9.65
C VAL A 108 -1.47 -15.72 -9.19
N PHE A 109 -2.52 -14.96 -9.51
CA PHE A 109 -3.88 -15.33 -9.12
C PHE A 109 -4.32 -16.68 -9.66
N TYR A 110 -4.01 -17.01 -10.92
CA TYR A 110 -4.32 -18.32 -11.46
C TYR A 110 -3.57 -19.44 -10.73
N ARG A 111 -2.28 -19.23 -10.44
CA ARG A 111 -1.46 -20.22 -9.73
C ARG A 111 -1.88 -20.42 -8.28
N LEU A 112 -2.35 -19.37 -7.60
CA LEU A 112 -2.89 -19.45 -6.24
C LEU A 112 -4.15 -20.34 -6.13
N LEU A 113 -4.82 -20.66 -7.24
CA LEU A 113 -5.96 -21.58 -7.28
C LEU A 113 -5.59 -22.99 -7.73
N GLU A 114 -4.31 -23.29 -7.99
CA GLU A 114 -3.86 -24.62 -8.39
C GLU A 114 -4.06 -25.64 -7.25
N GLU A 115 -4.66 -26.78 -7.58
CA GLU A 115 -4.77 -27.89 -6.65
C GLU A 115 -3.38 -28.40 -6.27
N GLY A 116 -3.11 -28.50 -4.97
CA GLY A 116 -1.84 -29.01 -4.46
C GLY A 116 -0.75 -27.96 -4.20
N LEU A 117 -0.99 -26.67 -4.45
CA LEU A 117 -0.03 -25.60 -4.10
C LEU A 117 0.27 -25.59 -2.59
N GLN A 118 1.52 -25.86 -2.22
CA GLN A 118 1.97 -25.93 -0.82
C GLN A 118 2.48 -24.59 -0.28
N ASP A 119 3.25 -23.84 -1.08
CA ASP A 119 3.80 -22.53 -0.73
C ASP A 119 3.04 -21.44 -1.49
N VAL A 120 2.24 -20.64 -0.78
CA VAL A 120 1.44 -19.56 -1.39
C VAL A 120 2.26 -18.34 -1.80
N PHE A 121 3.54 -18.27 -1.41
CA PHE A 121 4.46 -17.21 -1.81
C PHE A 121 5.26 -17.57 -3.07
N GLU A 122 5.32 -18.86 -3.43
CA GLU A 122 6.07 -19.35 -4.58
C GLU A 122 5.63 -18.71 -5.91
N PRO A 123 4.32 -18.50 -6.19
CA PRO A 123 3.92 -17.91 -7.46
C PRO A 123 4.47 -16.50 -7.67
N ALA A 124 4.47 -15.69 -6.60
CA ALA A 124 5.01 -14.34 -6.63
C ALA A 124 6.54 -14.34 -6.71
N ARG A 125 7.20 -15.27 -6.00
CA ARG A 125 8.65 -15.46 -6.04
C ARG A 125 9.15 -15.74 -7.46
N GLN A 126 8.38 -16.47 -8.25
CA GLN A 126 8.76 -16.83 -9.63
C GLN A 126 8.49 -15.76 -10.68
N GLN A 127 7.76 -14.69 -10.35
CA GLN A 127 7.59 -13.60 -11.32
C GLN A 127 8.94 -12.96 -11.69
N PHE A 128 9.02 -12.40 -12.90
CA PHE A 128 10.17 -11.63 -13.41
C PHE A 128 11.51 -12.38 -13.29
N ASP A 129 11.52 -13.63 -13.74
CA ASP A 129 12.69 -14.53 -13.71
C ASP A 129 13.22 -14.78 -12.29
N GLY A 130 12.30 -14.91 -11.32
CA GLY A 130 12.65 -15.17 -9.92
C GLY A 130 12.92 -13.93 -9.08
N ARG A 131 12.82 -12.72 -9.66
CA ARG A 131 13.07 -11.45 -8.94
C ARG A 131 11.86 -10.93 -8.18
N GLY A 132 10.66 -11.42 -8.51
CA GLY A 132 9.39 -10.91 -7.98
C GLY A 132 9.02 -9.52 -8.51
N SER A 133 7.77 -9.13 -8.30
CA SER A 133 7.26 -7.78 -8.66
C SER A 133 7.69 -6.73 -7.66
N TYR A 134 8.23 -5.60 -8.14
CA TYR A 134 8.49 -4.36 -7.38
C TYR A 134 7.32 -3.35 -7.42
N GLY A 135 6.19 -3.73 -8.03
CA GLY A 135 5.00 -2.89 -8.11
C GLY A 135 4.42 -2.51 -6.74
N ASN A 136 3.63 -1.45 -6.72
CA ASN A 136 2.97 -0.91 -5.53
C ASN A 136 1.71 -1.69 -5.10
N GLY A 137 1.29 -2.72 -5.85
CA GLY A 137 0.07 -3.46 -5.53
C GLY A 137 0.07 -4.13 -4.15
N GLY A 138 1.25 -4.38 -3.57
CA GLY A 138 1.38 -4.80 -2.17
C GLY A 138 1.01 -3.70 -1.17
N ALA A 139 1.40 -2.46 -1.46
CA ALA A 139 1.19 -1.28 -0.61
C ALA A 139 -0.23 -0.73 -0.71
N MET A 140 -0.83 -0.68 -1.92
CA MET A 140 -2.18 -0.14 -2.15
C MET A 140 -3.28 -0.77 -1.29
N ARG A 141 -3.05 -2.01 -0.82
CA ARG A 141 -4.01 -2.82 -0.07
C ARG A 141 -3.66 -3.02 1.41
N VAL A 142 -2.60 -2.40 1.92
CA VAL A 142 -1.99 -2.77 3.20
C VAL A 142 -2.61 -2.08 4.42
N ALA A 143 -3.35 -0.98 4.24
CA ALA A 143 -3.93 -0.20 5.33
C ALA A 143 -4.71 -1.02 6.39
N PRO A 144 -5.51 -2.06 6.04
CA PRO A 144 -6.17 -2.91 7.04
C PRO A 144 -5.21 -3.62 8.01
N VAL A 145 -3.97 -3.88 7.61
CA VAL A 145 -2.93 -4.47 8.46
C VAL A 145 -2.56 -3.52 9.60
N ALA A 146 -2.36 -2.23 9.29
CA ALA A 146 -2.03 -1.21 10.28
C ALA A 146 -3.15 -1.02 11.31
N LEU A 147 -4.42 -1.15 10.87
CA LEU A 147 -5.58 -1.12 11.76
C LEU A 147 -5.64 -2.35 12.67
N TYR A 148 -5.52 -3.56 12.10
CA TYR A 148 -5.56 -4.81 12.86
C TYR A 148 -4.43 -4.90 13.90
N ALA A 149 -3.22 -4.50 13.52
CA ALA A 149 -2.03 -4.55 14.36
C ALA A 149 -1.73 -3.22 15.06
N TYR A 150 -2.74 -2.34 15.24
CA TYR A 150 -2.57 -1.01 15.82
C TYR A 150 -1.79 -0.96 17.15
N GLY A 151 -1.94 -1.98 18.01
CA GLY A 151 -1.23 -2.05 19.29
C GLY A 151 0.21 -2.59 19.24
N ASP A 152 0.69 -3.03 18.07
CA ASP A 152 1.97 -3.73 17.94
C ASP A 152 2.64 -3.43 16.58
N VAL A 153 3.63 -2.53 16.60
CA VAL A 153 4.35 -2.09 15.40
C VAL A 153 5.16 -3.21 14.72
N GLU A 154 5.70 -4.16 15.48
CA GLU A 154 6.44 -5.29 14.89
C GLU A 154 5.48 -6.19 14.11
N LYS A 155 4.29 -6.41 14.66
CA LYS A 155 3.20 -7.12 13.98
C LYS A 155 2.72 -6.38 12.73
N VAL A 156 2.71 -5.04 12.72
CA VAL A 156 2.43 -4.25 11.50
C VAL A 156 3.46 -4.60 10.42
N THR A 157 4.76 -4.52 10.74
CA THR A 157 5.85 -4.82 9.79
C THR A 157 5.78 -6.25 9.28
N ASP A 158 5.62 -7.23 10.15
CA ASP A 158 5.61 -8.65 9.78
C ASP A 158 4.43 -9.03 8.89
N ILE A 159 3.22 -8.57 9.23
CA ILE A 159 2.02 -8.89 8.45
C ILE A 159 2.01 -8.12 7.13
N ALA A 160 2.48 -6.86 7.11
CA ALA A 160 2.59 -6.07 5.88
C ALA A 160 3.54 -6.75 4.88
N LYS A 161 4.71 -7.20 5.34
CA LYS A 161 5.67 -7.96 4.54
C LYS A 161 5.03 -9.22 3.96
N GLN A 162 4.44 -10.07 4.82
CA GLN A 162 3.88 -11.34 4.40
C GLN A 162 2.68 -11.15 3.43
N THR A 163 1.80 -10.19 3.70
CA THR A 163 0.65 -9.87 2.83
C THR A 163 1.11 -9.39 1.45
N ALA A 164 2.17 -8.59 1.38
CA ALA A 164 2.75 -8.13 0.13
C ALA A 164 3.41 -9.29 -0.64
N MET A 165 4.20 -10.13 0.03
CA MET A 165 4.93 -11.26 -0.57
C MET A 165 4.03 -12.29 -1.28
N ILE A 166 2.73 -12.34 -0.98
CA ILE A 166 1.76 -13.18 -1.71
C ILE A 166 1.70 -12.83 -3.21
N THR A 167 1.98 -11.57 -3.58
CA THR A 167 1.99 -11.12 -4.99
C THR A 167 3.25 -10.34 -5.39
N HIS A 168 3.96 -9.76 -4.44
CA HIS A 168 5.12 -8.88 -4.63
C HIS A 168 6.28 -9.38 -3.77
N TYR A 169 6.99 -10.40 -4.26
CA TYR A 169 8.10 -11.02 -3.53
C TYR A 169 9.41 -10.20 -3.62
N ASN A 170 9.46 -9.17 -4.47
CA ASN A 170 10.62 -8.30 -4.56
C ASN A 170 10.74 -7.41 -3.31
N ARG A 171 11.97 -7.19 -2.82
CA ARG A 171 12.26 -6.34 -1.66
C ARG A 171 11.73 -4.93 -1.80
N GLU A 172 11.84 -4.32 -2.98
CA GLU A 172 11.25 -3.01 -3.23
C GLU A 172 9.73 -3.05 -3.11
N GLY A 173 9.08 -4.08 -3.64
CA GLY A 173 7.62 -4.23 -3.55
C GLY A 173 7.12 -4.40 -2.12
N TYR A 174 7.65 -5.38 -1.37
CA TYR A 174 7.17 -5.62 0.00
C TYR A 174 7.66 -4.56 1.00
N ASN A 175 8.83 -3.93 0.82
CA ASN A 175 9.25 -2.83 1.70
C ASN A 175 8.39 -1.58 1.50
N GLY A 176 7.87 -1.34 0.30
CA GLY A 176 6.88 -0.28 0.08
C GLY A 176 5.60 -0.52 0.87
N ALA A 177 5.12 -1.76 0.91
CA ALA A 177 3.96 -2.12 1.73
C ALA A 177 4.22 -1.96 3.23
N ILE A 178 5.43 -2.30 3.69
CA ILE A 178 5.84 -2.05 5.09
C ILE A 178 5.85 -0.54 5.37
N LEU A 179 6.45 0.27 4.49
CA LEU A 179 6.52 1.72 4.65
C LEU A 179 5.12 2.35 4.71
N GLU A 180 4.22 1.98 3.80
CA GLU A 180 2.84 2.46 3.78
C GLU A 180 2.09 2.06 5.07
N ALA A 181 2.20 0.80 5.50
CA ALA A 181 1.58 0.34 6.75
C ALA A 181 2.13 1.08 7.98
N LEU A 182 3.43 1.38 8.01
CA LEU A 182 4.06 2.17 9.06
C LEU A 182 3.60 3.63 9.05
N ALA A 183 3.39 4.23 7.87
CA ALA A 183 2.85 5.58 7.75
C ALA A 183 1.42 5.67 8.28
N VAL A 184 0.55 4.73 7.91
CA VAL A 184 -0.82 4.63 8.47
C VAL A 184 -0.76 4.41 9.98
N HIS A 185 0.06 3.48 10.46
CA HIS A 185 0.20 3.22 11.89
C HIS A 185 0.67 4.49 12.64
N LEU A 186 1.67 5.19 12.14
CA LEU A 186 2.20 6.41 12.76
C LEU A 186 1.15 7.54 12.77
N ALA A 187 0.34 7.67 11.72
CA ALA A 187 -0.77 8.62 11.67
C ALA A 187 -1.82 8.37 12.77
N LEU A 188 -2.15 7.09 13.06
CA LEU A 188 -3.09 6.73 14.14
C LEU A 188 -2.58 7.09 15.53
N GLN A 189 -1.26 7.14 15.74
CA GLN A 189 -0.63 7.45 17.02
C GLN A 189 -0.54 8.96 17.33
N GLN A 190 -0.83 9.83 16.36
CA GLN A 190 -0.68 11.28 16.56
C GLN A 190 -1.82 11.86 17.42
N GLY A 191 -1.55 12.91 18.20
CA GLY A 191 -2.60 13.65 18.90
C GLY A 191 -3.59 14.32 17.94
N LYS A 192 -4.85 14.51 18.35
CA LYS A 192 -5.88 15.19 17.53
C LYS A 192 -5.71 16.72 17.52
N ASP A 193 -5.09 17.28 18.56
CA ASP A 193 -4.97 18.73 18.81
C ASP A 193 -3.54 19.26 18.66
N GLU A 194 -2.62 18.44 18.14
CA GLU A 194 -1.24 18.86 17.88
C GLU A 194 -1.07 19.16 16.38
N ASP A 195 -0.44 20.30 16.07
CA ASP A 195 0.06 20.54 14.73
C ASP A 195 1.06 19.43 14.38
N LEU A 196 0.78 18.68 13.30
CA LEU A 196 1.65 17.56 12.91
C LEU A 196 3.06 18.08 12.63
N ASN A 197 4.05 17.58 13.39
CA ASN A 197 5.44 17.81 13.07
C ASN A 197 5.86 16.88 11.92
N VAL A 198 5.70 17.38 10.70
CA VAL A 198 5.96 16.60 9.47
C VAL A 198 7.41 16.09 9.37
N VAL A 199 8.39 16.82 9.93
CA VAL A 199 9.79 16.38 9.93
C VAL A 199 10.01 15.22 10.90
N GLN A 200 9.43 15.30 12.11
CA GLN A 200 9.49 14.20 13.07
C GLN A 200 8.76 12.96 12.57
N PHE A 201 7.65 13.14 11.83
CA PHE A 201 6.95 12.03 11.19
C PHE A 201 7.87 11.28 10.21
N VAL A 202 8.58 12.01 9.34
CA VAL A 202 9.55 11.42 8.41
C VAL A 202 10.73 10.79 9.13
N ASP A 203 11.27 11.44 10.16
CA ASP A 203 12.39 10.89 10.94
C ASP A 203 12.01 9.57 11.64
N ALA A 204 10.77 9.44 12.11
CA ALA A 204 10.26 8.20 12.70
C ALA A 204 10.16 7.07 11.67
N LEU A 205 9.65 7.35 10.46
CA LEU A 205 9.62 6.38 9.36
C LEU A 205 11.03 5.99 8.91
N LEU A 206 11.93 6.96 8.79
CA LEU A 206 13.32 6.73 8.41
C LEU A 206 14.04 5.83 9.41
N GLN A 207 13.82 6.01 10.72
CA GLN A 207 14.38 5.12 11.74
C GLN A 207 13.90 3.67 11.58
N LYS A 208 12.61 3.47 11.26
CA LYS A 208 12.05 2.13 11.04
C LYS A 208 12.57 1.53 9.74
N MET A 209 12.60 2.28 8.65
CA MET A 209 13.08 1.79 7.36
C MET A 209 14.58 1.49 7.36
N LYS A 210 15.40 2.20 8.15
CA LYS A 210 16.81 1.83 8.34
C LYS A 210 17.00 0.42 8.91
N ILE A 211 16.08 -0.03 9.76
CA ILE A 211 16.08 -1.39 10.30
C ILE A 211 15.58 -2.38 9.25
N VAL A 212 14.44 -2.08 8.61
CA VAL A 212 13.81 -2.92 7.57
C VAL A 212 14.76 -3.14 6.39
N GLU A 213 15.43 -2.09 5.92
CA GLU A 213 16.38 -2.18 4.82
C GLU A 213 17.77 -2.65 5.30
N GLY A 214 18.19 -2.38 6.54
CA GLY A 214 19.50 -2.81 7.03
C GLY A 214 19.61 -4.29 7.45
N GLY A 215 18.49 -4.95 7.75
CA GLY A 215 18.45 -6.27 8.40
C GLY A 215 18.78 -7.49 7.53
N GLU A 216 18.96 -7.36 6.21
CA GLU A 216 19.08 -8.51 5.30
C GLU A 216 20.49 -8.71 4.68
N ALA A 217 21.51 -7.96 5.10
CA ALA A 217 22.90 -8.16 4.64
C ALA A 217 23.60 -9.44 5.19
N GLY A 218 22.85 -10.43 5.72
CA GLY A 218 23.40 -11.51 6.55
C GLY A 218 22.87 -12.93 6.34
N SER A 219 22.00 -13.22 5.36
CA SER A 219 21.43 -14.58 5.20
C SER A 219 21.53 -15.18 3.80
N SER A 220 22.60 -14.90 3.07
CA SER A 220 23.00 -15.70 1.90
C SER A 220 24.25 -16.53 2.23
N GLN A 221 24.08 -17.59 3.03
CA GLN A 221 24.97 -18.75 2.91
C GLN A 221 24.30 -19.72 1.94
N SER A 222 24.70 -19.62 0.68
CA SER A 222 24.52 -20.69 -0.29
C SER A 222 25.45 -21.84 0.13
N GLU A 223 24.89 -22.90 0.69
CA GLU A 223 25.57 -24.20 0.72
C GLU A 223 25.64 -24.71 -0.72
N GLU A 224 26.83 -24.62 -1.33
CA GLU A 224 27.13 -25.34 -2.57
C GLU A 224 27.22 -26.85 -2.25
N PRO A 225 26.65 -27.74 -3.08
CA PRO A 225 26.86 -29.16 -2.93
C PRO A 225 28.25 -29.54 -3.46
N GLU A 226 29.05 -30.21 -2.61
CA GLU A 226 30.31 -30.85 -2.99
C GLU A 226 30.08 -31.85 -4.15
N VAL A 227 30.62 -31.53 -5.32
CA VAL A 227 30.73 -32.48 -6.44
C VAL A 227 32.07 -33.19 -6.32
N GLY A 228 31.99 -34.51 -6.12
CA GLY A 228 33.12 -35.42 -5.98
C GLY A 228 34.05 -35.47 -7.20
N GLN A 229 35.31 -35.70 -6.86
CA GLN A 229 36.46 -35.83 -7.75
C GLN A 229 36.31 -36.95 -8.78
N SER A 230 36.74 -36.69 -10.01
CA SER A 230 37.32 -37.73 -10.87
C SER A 230 38.44 -37.14 -11.73
N GLU A 231 39.60 -37.74 -11.59
CA GLU A 231 40.83 -37.52 -12.35
C GLU A 231 40.62 -37.83 -13.84
N ASP A 232 41.14 -37.00 -14.76
CA ASP A 232 42.02 -37.51 -15.82
C ASP A 232 42.91 -36.42 -16.42
N SER A 233 44.07 -36.91 -16.80
CA SER A 233 45.30 -36.34 -17.27
C SER A 233 45.29 -35.80 -18.72
N ARG A 234 46.17 -34.81 -18.97
CA ARG A 234 47.17 -34.74 -20.07
C ARG A 234 47.30 -33.40 -20.80
N THR A 235 48.48 -32.81 -20.60
CA THR A 235 49.43 -32.24 -21.59
C THR A 235 49.01 -31.14 -22.56
N GLY A 236 49.76 -30.03 -22.52
CA GLY A 236 49.95 -29.12 -23.65
C GLY A 236 50.76 -27.88 -23.26
N GLN A 237 51.95 -27.73 -23.86
CA GLN A 237 52.90 -26.61 -23.80
C GLN A 237 52.22 -25.29 -24.27
N SER A 238 52.68 -24.07 -23.98
CA SER A 238 54.00 -23.42 -24.19
C SER A 238 53.89 -21.92 -23.83
N GLU A 239 54.99 -21.32 -23.37
CA GLU A 239 55.60 -19.98 -23.72
C GLU A 239 54.66 -18.74 -23.84
N ASP A 240 54.98 -17.50 -23.42
CA ASP A 240 56.20 -16.84 -22.94
C ASP A 240 55.82 -15.39 -22.48
N THR A 241 56.57 -14.90 -21.49
CA THR A 241 57.08 -13.51 -21.26
C THR A 241 56.20 -12.28 -20.98
N ASP A 242 56.67 -11.58 -19.92
CA ASP A 242 56.75 -10.13 -19.65
C ASP A 242 55.43 -9.32 -19.56
N GLY A 243 55.14 -8.52 -18.53
CA GLY A 243 55.96 -7.89 -17.49
C GLY A 243 55.61 -6.40 -17.48
N ASP A 244 54.84 -5.93 -16.49
CA ASP A 244 54.94 -4.54 -16.00
C ASP A 244 54.27 -4.39 -14.62
N GLN A 245 54.93 -3.64 -13.73
CA GLN A 245 54.48 -3.28 -12.38
C GLN A 245 53.92 -1.84 -12.40
N SER A 246 53.26 -1.47 -11.29
CA SER A 246 52.82 -0.11 -10.91
C SER A 246 51.36 0.19 -11.34
N GLU A 247 50.43 0.70 -10.52
CA GLU A 247 50.47 1.34 -9.20
C GLU A 247 49.17 1.05 -8.42
N GLU A 248 49.32 0.86 -7.12
CA GLU A 248 48.25 0.99 -6.12
C GLU A 248 47.76 2.44 -6.06
N GLU A 249 46.43 2.65 -6.02
CA GLU A 249 45.70 3.73 -5.30
C GLU A 249 44.35 4.03 -5.98
N LYS A 250 43.39 3.10 -5.92
CA LYS A 250 41.96 3.40 -6.14
C LYS A 250 41.07 2.55 -5.22
N GLY A 251 41.36 2.56 -3.92
CA GLY A 251 40.63 1.76 -2.94
C GLY A 251 39.98 2.59 -1.84
N SER A 252 39.28 3.70 -2.17
CA SER A 252 38.64 4.50 -1.11
C SER A 252 37.36 5.27 -1.49
N LYS A 253 36.93 5.26 -2.77
CA LYS A 253 35.70 5.97 -3.19
C LYS A 253 34.54 5.06 -3.63
N GLU A 254 34.78 3.80 -3.97
CA GLU A 254 33.72 2.86 -4.38
C GLU A 254 32.94 2.26 -3.19
N ALA A 255 33.55 2.19 -2.00
CA ALA A 255 32.90 1.60 -0.82
C ALA A 255 31.85 2.52 -0.13
N ALA A 256 31.84 3.82 -0.46
CA ALA A 256 30.84 4.76 0.04
C ALA A 256 29.61 4.83 -0.88
N SER A 257 29.80 4.70 -2.19
CA SER A 257 28.73 4.69 -3.20
C SER A 257 27.86 3.43 -3.16
N SER A 258 28.35 2.32 -2.61
CA SER A 258 27.61 1.07 -2.55
C SER A 258 26.64 0.97 -1.36
N LYS A 259 26.78 1.81 -0.33
CA LYS A 259 25.86 1.84 0.83
C LYS A 259 24.59 2.64 0.58
N GLU A 260 24.65 3.68 -0.24
CA GLU A 260 23.46 4.46 -0.64
C GLU A 260 22.54 3.68 -1.58
N ALA A 261 23.07 2.70 -2.33
CA ALA A 261 22.28 1.86 -3.24
C ALA A 261 21.45 0.76 -2.54
N ASP A 262 21.66 0.49 -1.23
CA ASP A 262 21.05 -0.65 -0.52
C ASP A 262 19.85 -0.27 0.38
N GLN A 263 19.50 1.03 0.43
CA GLN A 263 18.38 1.56 1.24
C GLN A 263 17.52 2.58 0.45
N PRO A 264 16.87 2.14 -0.64
CA PRO A 264 16.17 3.04 -1.56
C PRO A 264 15.01 3.81 -0.90
N TYR A 265 14.27 3.20 0.02
CA TYR A 265 13.21 3.93 0.73
C TYR A 265 13.76 4.95 1.73
N CYS A 266 14.86 4.62 2.43
CA CYS A 266 15.55 5.61 3.26
C CYS A 266 16.00 6.83 2.43
N ALA A 267 16.56 6.61 1.22
CA ALA A 267 16.97 7.70 0.35
C ALA A 267 15.78 8.61 -0.04
N LYS A 268 14.64 8.03 -0.42
CA LYS A 268 13.40 8.78 -0.73
C LYS A 268 12.88 9.57 0.47
N LEU A 269 12.94 9.00 1.69
CA LEU A 269 12.54 9.68 2.91
C LEU A 269 13.47 10.84 3.28
N GLU A 270 14.78 10.74 3.01
CA GLU A 270 15.72 11.83 3.22
C GLU A 270 15.42 13.02 2.28
N ILE A 271 15.12 12.75 1.00
CA ILE A 271 14.66 13.78 0.04
C ILE A 271 13.34 14.41 0.51
N MET A 272 12.39 13.59 0.93
CA MET A 272 11.10 14.06 1.47
C MET A 272 11.29 15.00 2.67
N ARG A 273 12.23 14.67 3.57
CA ARG A 273 12.57 15.52 4.71
C ARG A 273 13.07 16.89 4.26
N GLU A 274 13.97 16.94 3.28
CA GLU A 274 14.49 18.18 2.71
C GLU A 274 13.36 19.02 2.07
N PHE A 275 12.49 18.39 1.29
CA PHE A 275 11.34 19.02 0.66
C PHE A 275 10.40 19.68 1.68
N LEU A 276 10.05 18.97 2.75
CA LEU A 276 9.16 19.48 3.80
C LEU A 276 9.80 20.62 4.62
N GLN A 277 11.12 20.61 4.79
CA GLN A 277 11.85 21.70 5.44
C GLN A 277 11.92 22.96 4.56
N ARG A 278 12.10 22.77 3.25
CA ARG A 278 12.17 23.87 2.28
C ARG A 278 10.81 24.54 2.07
N GLY A 279 9.72 23.77 2.13
CA GLY A 279 8.33 24.25 2.08
C GLY A 279 7.83 24.65 0.68
N ASN A 280 8.67 25.24 -0.17
CA ASN A 280 8.35 25.52 -1.58
C ASN A 280 8.90 24.41 -2.47
N VAL A 281 8.05 23.51 -2.91
CA VAL A 281 8.40 22.34 -3.74
C VAL A 281 7.38 22.24 -4.86
N SER A 282 7.85 22.19 -6.10
CA SER A 282 6.97 22.02 -7.25
C SER A 282 6.54 20.56 -7.43
N ARG A 283 5.37 20.33 -8.05
CA ARG A 283 4.92 18.97 -8.37
C ARG A 283 5.90 18.22 -9.28
N ILE A 284 6.56 18.92 -10.20
CA ILE A 284 7.61 18.36 -11.06
C ILE A 284 8.78 17.82 -10.22
N GLU A 285 9.23 18.55 -9.19
CA GLU A 285 10.29 18.06 -8.30
C GLU A 285 9.84 16.83 -7.50
N VAL A 286 8.57 16.77 -7.11
CA VAL A 286 7.98 15.61 -6.42
C VAL A 286 7.92 14.41 -7.36
N GLU A 287 7.41 14.58 -8.58
CA GLU A 287 7.35 13.55 -9.62
C GLU A 287 8.76 13.02 -9.95
N ASP A 288 9.73 13.90 -10.15
CA ASP A 288 11.10 13.51 -10.52
C ASP A 288 11.85 12.78 -9.39
N GLN A 289 11.62 13.17 -8.13
CA GLN A 289 12.42 12.67 -7.01
C GLN A 289 11.71 11.60 -6.18
N LEU A 290 10.40 11.75 -5.96
CA LEU A 290 9.59 10.82 -5.17
C LEU A 290 8.79 9.85 -6.04
N GLY A 291 8.52 10.22 -7.30
CA GLY A 291 7.86 9.38 -8.28
C GLY A 291 6.36 9.64 -8.41
N ASN A 292 5.77 9.07 -9.45
CA ASN A 292 4.33 9.01 -9.64
C ASN A 292 3.87 7.76 -10.42
N ASP A 293 4.65 6.67 -10.42
CA ASP A 293 4.37 5.49 -11.27
C ASP A 293 4.05 4.21 -10.46
N ILE A 294 3.78 3.12 -11.18
CA ILE A 294 3.35 1.83 -10.61
C ILE A 294 4.40 1.13 -9.72
N LYS A 295 5.64 1.62 -9.65
CA LYS A 295 6.65 1.04 -8.75
C LYS A 295 6.36 1.48 -7.33
N ALA A 296 6.48 0.57 -6.37
CA ALA A 296 6.31 0.90 -4.95
C ALA A 296 7.25 2.04 -4.51
N LEU A 297 8.49 2.04 -5.02
CA LEU A 297 9.51 3.04 -4.73
C LEU A 297 9.21 4.43 -5.31
N ASP A 298 8.38 4.49 -6.35
CA ASP A 298 7.99 5.71 -7.07
C ASP A 298 6.50 6.06 -6.86
N SER A 299 5.85 5.51 -5.82
CA SER A 299 4.45 5.85 -5.46
C SER A 299 4.23 5.96 -3.95
N VAL A 300 4.76 5.04 -3.15
CA VAL A 300 4.61 5.08 -1.68
C VAL A 300 5.21 6.38 -1.09
N PRO A 301 6.43 6.81 -1.45
CA PRO A 301 6.96 8.09 -0.97
C PRO A 301 6.12 9.29 -1.44
N ALA A 302 5.58 9.26 -2.66
CA ALA A 302 4.74 10.32 -3.20
C ALA A 302 3.41 10.45 -2.43
N ALA A 303 2.81 9.31 -2.05
CA ALA A 303 1.61 9.28 -1.23
C ALA A 303 1.84 9.88 0.18
N ILE A 304 2.91 9.47 0.85
CA ILE A 304 3.30 10.00 2.17
C ILE A 304 3.59 11.49 2.08
N PHE A 305 4.35 11.93 1.07
CA PHE A 305 4.61 13.35 0.86
C PHE A 305 3.32 14.14 0.61
N SER A 306 2.39 13.61 -0.19
CA SER A 306 1.10 14.26 -0.47
C SER A 306 0.30 14.52 0.80
N PHE A 307 0.26 13.56 1.73
CA PHE A 307 -0.33 13.76 3.05
C PHE A 307 0.39 14.86 3.85
N LEU A 308 1.70 14.74 4.01
CA LEU A 308 2.48 15.65 4.86
C LEU A 308 2.49 17.08 4.32
N HIS A 309 2.64 17.26 3.01
CA HIS A 309 2.60 18.55 2.34
C HIS A 309 1.24 19.23 2.52
N CYS A 310 0.15 18.47 2.42
CA CYS A 310 -1.22 18.98 2.51
C CYS A 310 -1.72 19.19 3.95
N THR A 311 -0.90 18.94 4.98
CA THR A 311 -1.20 19.42 6.34
C THR A 311 -1.31 20.95 6.40
N ARG A 312 -0.68 21.64 5.45
CA ARG A 312 -0.79 23.08 5.23
C ARG A 312 -1.61 23.37 3.98
N SER A 313 -2.03 24.63 3.81
CA SER A 313 -2.70 25.09 2.60
C SER A 313 -1.78 24.96 1.39
N VAL A 314 -2.35 24.59 0.25
CA VAL A 314 -1.69 24.55 -1.05
C VAL A 314 -2.41 25.56 -1.95
N ASP A 315 -1.67 26.52 -2.50
CA ASP A 315 -2.24 27.75 -3.10
C ASP A 315 -3.26 27.50 -4.23
N ASP A 316 -3.06 26.44 -5.02
CA ASP A 316 -3.90 26.10 -6.16
C ASP A 316 -5.02 25.09 -5.84
N ILE A 317 -5.17 24.67 -4.58
CA ILE A 317 -6.23 23.76 -4.11
C ILE A 317 -7.08 24.49 -3.04
N PRO A 318 -8.18 25.16 -3.43
CA PRO A 318 -8.96 26.04 -2.56
C PRO A 318 -9.97 25.25 -1.70
N THR A 319 -9.49 24.42 -0.78
CA THR A 319 -10.31 23.74 0.23
C THR A 319 -9.70 23.87 1.62
N ASP A 320 -10.54 24.08 2.63
CA ASP A 320 -10.16 24.08 4.04
C ASP A 320 -10.04 22.64 4.59
N ASN A 321 -10.60 21.64 3.90
CA ASN A 321 -10.52 20.25 4.31
C ASN A 321 -9.18 19.65 3.88
N ALA A 322 -8.31 19.38 4.86
CA ALA A 322 -6.97 18.85 4.60
C ALA A 322 -6.97 17.45 3.96
N LEU A 323 -7.95 16.59 4.27
CA LEU A 323 -8.07 15.26 3.66
C LEU A 323 -8.43 15.37 2.17
N GLU A 324 -9.40 16.23 1.85
CA GLU A 324 -9.77 16.51 0.46
C GLU A 324 -8.58 17.09 -0.31
N ARG A 325 -7.85 18.03 0.31
CA ARG A 325 -6.63 18.61 -0.26
C ARG A 325 -5.56 17.55 -0.54
N THR A 326 -5.33 16.60 0.38
CA THR A 326 -4.39 15.49 0.20
C THR A 326 -4.73 14.65 -1.03
N ILE A 327 -5.99 14.23 -1.18
CA ILE A 327 -6.42 13.40 -2.33
C ILE A 327 -6.31 14.18 -3.64
N ILE A 328 -6.76 15.45 -3.67
CA ILE A 328 -6.63 16.29 -4.88
C ILE A 328 -5.16 16.48 -5.26
N TYR A 329 -4.29 16.73 -4.28
CA TYR A 329 -2.86 16.90 -4.52
C TYR A 329 -2.23 15.62 -5.05
N ALA A 330 -2.50 14.47 -4.43
CA ALA A 330 -2.01 13.16 -4.88
C ALA A 330 -2.38 12.89 -6.34
N ILE A 331 -3.65 13.09 -6.72
CA ILE A 331 -4.12 12.91 -8.11
C ILE A 331 -3.43 13.90 -9.06
N SER A 332 -3.18 15.13 -8.61
CA SER A 332 -2.53 16.16 -9.43
C SER A 332 -1.05 15.90 -9.74
N LEU A 333 -0.42 14.91 -9.09
CA LEU A 333 0.93 14.43 -9.47
C LEU A 333 0.90 13.59 -10.76
N GLY A 334 -0.28 13.13 -11.19
CA GLY A 334 -0.43 12.28 -12.37
C GLY A 334 0.13 10.87 -12.19
N GLY A 335 0.23 10.15 -13.30
CA GLY A 335 0.76 8.78 -13.35
C GLY A 335 -0.22 7.78 -12.73
N ASP A 336 0.21 7.04 -11.71
CA ASP A 336 -0.59 6.03 -11.00
C ASP A 336 -1.48 6.68 -9.93
N THR A 337 -2.47 7.45 -10.39
CA THR A 337 -3.21 8.41 -9.56
C THR A 337 -4.17 7.77 -8.57
N ASP A 338 -4.82 6.67 -8.90
CA ASP A 338 -5.65 5.90 -7.98
C ASP A 338 -4.82 5.30 -6.86
N THR A 339 -3.70 4.65 -7.19
CA THR A 339 -2.85 4.02 -6.18
C THR A 339 -2.19 5.04 -5.23
N ILE A 340 -1.69 6.14 -5.77
CA ILE A 340 -1.08 7.20 -4.93
C ILE A 340 -2.15 7.87 -4.07
N ALA A 341 -3.35 8.12 -4.61
CA ALA A 341 -4.44 8.73 -3.86
C ALA A 341 -5.05 7.80 -2.81
N THR A 342 -5.14 6.49 -3.05
CA THR A 342 -5.64 5.52 -2.05
C THR A 342 -4.70 5.45 -0.84
N MET A 343 -3.39 5.39 -1.07
CA MET A 343 -2.38 5.37 0.01
C MET A 343 -2.36 6.70 0.76
N ALA A 344 -2.32 7.83 0.05
CA ALA A 344 -2.35 9.15 0.68
C ALA A 344 -3.66 9.36 1.48
N GLY A 345 -4.78 8.90 0.93
CA GLY A 345 -6.09 8.89 1.56
C GLY A 345 -6.11 8.03 2.82
N ALA A 346 -5.53 6.83 2.79
CA ALA A 346 -5.44 5.95 3.96
C ALA A 346 -4.70 6.62 5.13
N ILE A 347 -3.56 7.25 4.85
CA ILE A 347 -2.78 7.99 5.86
C ILE A 347 -3.55 9.21 6.37
N ALA A 348 -4.12 10.01 5.47
CA ALA A 348 -4.88 11.20 5.84
C ALA A 348 -6.13 10.85 6.66
N GLY A 349 -6.88 9.83 6.26
CA GLY A 349 -8.05 9.34 6.97
C GLY A 349 -7.71 8.77 8.36
N ALA A 350 -6.58 8.08 8.49
CA ALA A 350 -6.06 7.61 9.76
C ALA A 350 -5.68 8.75 10.72
N TYR A 351 -5.24 9.90 10.18
CA TYR A 351 -4.91 11.07 10.98
C TYR A 351 -6.15 11.91 11.35
N TYR A 352 -6.96 12.27 10.35
CA TYR A 352 -8.05 13.24 10.44
C TYR A 352 -9.40 12.64 10.88
N GLY A 353 -9.62 11.34 10.70
CA GLY A 353 -10.88 10.68 11.02
C GLY A 353 -11.97 10.81 9.96
N ILE A 354 -13.05 10.03 10.14
CA ILE A 354 -14.17 9.96 9.18
C ILE A 354 -14.89 11.30 9.02
N GLU A 355 -14.82 12.19 10.02
CA GLU A 355 -15.42 13.52 9.95
C GLU A 355 -14.84 14.40 8.83
N HIS A 356 -13.64 14.10 8.35
CA HIS A 356 -12.99 14.81 7.25
C HIS A 356 -13.22 14.15 5.89
N VAL A 357 -13.83 12.96 5.83
CA VAL A 357 -14.23 12.35 4.56
C VAL A 357 -15.52 13.02 4.09
N PRO A 358 -15.54 13.73 2.95
CA PRO A 358 -16.73 14.42 2.49
C PRO A 358 -17.94 13.47 2.37
N PRO A 359 -19.10 13.80 2.97
CA PRO A 359 -20.30 12.97 2.85
C PRO A 359 -20.72 12.68 1.40
N PRO A 360 -20.55 13.59 0.43
CA PRO A 360 -20.80 13.27 -0.97
C PRO A 360 -19.93 12.14 -1.52
N TRP A 361 -18.68 12.01 -1.07
CA TRP A 361 -17.75 10.96 -1.47
C TRP A 361 -18.18 9.61 -0.88
N MET A 362 -18.54 9.59 0.40
CA MET A 362 -19.10 8.40 1.06
C MET A 362 -20.31 7.82 0.34
N LYS A 363 -21.15 8.69 -0.25
CA LYS A 363 -22.34 8.27 -0.97
C LYS A 363 -22.08 7.98 -2.46
N ALA A 364 -21.05 8.56 -3.06
CA ALA A 364 -20.74 8.39 -4.47
C ALA A 364 -19.81 7.20 -4.75
N CYS A 365 -18.85 6.92 -3.86
CA CYS A 365 -17.82 5.90 -4.07
C CYS A 365 -18.34 4.50 -3.71
N GLU A 366 -18.23 3.58 -4.66
CA GLU A 366 -18.53 2.16 -4.46
C GLU A 366 -17.70 1.62 -3.29
N GLY A 367 -18.30 0.82 -2.40
CA GLY A 367 -17.57 0.16 -1.31
C GLY A 367 -17.21 1.05 -0.10
N ALA A 368 -17.54 2.35 -0.10
CA ALA A 368 -17.25 3.23 1.04
C ALA A 368 -17.95 2.78 2.35
N ASN A 369 -19.20 2.32 2.27
CA ASN A 369 -19.91 1.77 3.43
C ASN A 369 -19.31 0.44 3.91
N ASP A 370 -18.83 -0.40 2.99
CA ASP A 370 -18.14 -1.64 3.33
C ASP A 370 -16.82 -1.35 4.06
N ALA A 371 -16.10 -0.32 3.64
CA ALA A 371 -14.87 0.14 4.30
C ALA A 371 -15.13 0.57 5.75
N VAL A 372 -16.20 1.31 6.02
CA VAL A 372 -16.61 1.69 7.39
C VAL A 372 -16.94 0.46 8.23
N ARG A 373 -17.65 -0.52 7.68
CA ARG A 373 -17.98 -1.78 8.38
C ARG A 373 -16.71 -2.58 8.71
N PHE A 374 -15.80 -2.73 7.75
CA PHE A 374 -14.53 -3.42 8.01
C PHE A 374 -13.67 -2.69 9.03
N ALA A 375 -13.62 -1.36 8.98
CA ALA A 375 -12.89 -0.55 9.95
C ALA A 375 -13.41 -0.77 11.38
N ASP A 376 -14.72 -0.84 11.56
CA ASP A 376 -15.35 -1.13 12.85
C ASP A 376 -15.02 -2.55 13.38
N GLN A 377 -15.03 -3.55 12.50
CA GLN A 377 -14.65 -4.91 12.86
C GLN A 377 -13.16 -5.01 13.24
N LEU A 378 -12.29 -4.32 12.48
CA LEU A 378 -10.86 -4.24 12.78
C LEU A 378 -10.58 -3.48 14.09
N PHE A 379 -11.32 -2.40 14.36
CA PHE A 379 -11.25 -1.66 15.62
C PHE A 379 -11.57 -2.57 16.81
N SER A 380 -12.65 -3.34 16.70
CA SER A 380 -13.07 -4.28 17.75
C SER A 380 -12.01 -5.37 17.99
N LEU A 381 -11.38 -5.88 16.91
CA LEU A 381 -10.30 -6.88 17.01
C LEU A 381 -9.00 -6.31 17.60
N ALA A 382 -8.64 -5.08 17.23
CA ALA A 382 -7.39 -4.45 17.65
C ALA A 382 -7.43 -3.98 19.12
N THR A 383 -8.60 -3.55 19.60
CA THR A 383 -8.76 -2.95 20.94
C THR A 383 -9.44 -3.86 21.94
N GLY A 384 -10.20 -4.86 21.48
CA GLY A 384 -11.08 -5.68 22.32
C GLY A 384 -12.38 -4.97 22.73
N GLU A 385 -12.63 -3.76 22.25
CA GLU A 385 -13.87 -3.02 22.52
C GLU A 385 -15.03 -3.55 21.68
N THR A 386 -16.22 -3.63 22.30
CA THR A 386 -17.46 -3.96 21.61
C THR A 386 -18.12 -2.70 21.08
N ILE A 387 -18.41 -2.67 19.79
CA ILE A 387 -19.15 -1.58 19.16
C ILE A 387 -20.65 -1.73 19.47
N GLU A 388 -21.24 -0.73 20.10
CA GLU A 388 -22.69 -0.57 20.10
C GLU A 388 -23.14 -0.22 18.67
N LYS A 389 -24.13 -0.96 18.13
CA LYS A 389 -24.69 -0.68 16.81
C LYS A 389 -25.23 0.75 16.78
N ASP A 390 -24.89 1.52 15.76
CA ASP A 390 -25.50 2.84 15.55
C ASP A 390 -27.02 2.62 15.35
N PRO A 391 -27.89 3.41 16.01
CA PRO A 391 -29.33 3.29 15.87
C PRO A 391 -29.74 3.75 14.46
N GLY A 392 -29.65 2.84 13.48
CA GLY A 392 -29.89 3.10 12.06
C GLY A 392 -29.42 1.98 11.12
N ASP A 393 -28.51 1.11 11.56
CA ASP A 393 -28.07 -0.06 10.78
C ASP A 393 -29.04 -1.23 11.00
N GLU A 394 -30.18 -1.22 10.30
CA GLU A 394 -30.98 -2.43 10.08
C GLU A 394 -30.25 -3.32 9.06
N ASP A 395 -29.77 -4.47 9.51
CA ASP A 395 -29.09 -5.47 8.68
C ASP A 395 -30.02 -5.93 7.53
N ASN A 396 -29.70 -5.54 6.30
CA ASN A 396 -30.17 -6.24 5.10
C ASN A 396 -29.38 -7.55 4.92
N GLU A 397 -29.44 -8.44 5.91
CA GLU A 397 -29.00 -9.84 5.81
C GLU A 397 -30.20 -10.77 5.58
N GLU A 398 -31.05 -10.46 4.61
CA GLU A 398 -31.99 -11.43 4.04
C GLU A 398 -31.88 -11.40 2.52
N GLY A 399 -30.94 -12.17 1.96
CA GLY A 399 -30.77 -12.18 0.51
C GLY A 399 -29.92 -13.28 -0.12
N GLN A 400 -29.33 -14.24 0.62
CA GLN A 400 -28.57 -15.32 0.00
C GLN A 400 -28.70 -16.64 0.78
N ASN A 401 -29.94 -17.14 0.97
CA ASN A 401 -30.13 -18.55 1.30
C ASN A 401 -31.54 -19.07 0.96
N LYS A 402 -31.85 -19.17 -0.33
CA LYS A 402 -32.86 -20.08 -0.92
C LYS A 402 -32.33 -20.39 -2.31
N GLY A 403 -31.86 -21.58 -2.66
CA GLY A 403 -32.37 -22.91 -2.41
C GLY A 403 -32.40 -23.56 -3.79
N ASP A 404 -31.40 -24.38 -4.10
CA ASP A 404 -31.42 -25.22 -5.30
C ASP A 404 -31.37 -26.68 -4.85
N GLU A 405 -32.49 -27.10 -4.25
CA GLU A 405 -32.82 -28.52 -4.17
C GLU A 405 -33.38 -28.94 -5.52
N GLY A 406 -32.63 -29.80 -6.20
CA GLY A 406 -32.95 -30.25 -7.54
C GLY A 406 -34.31 -30.94 -7.67
N LYS A 407 -34.82 -30.93 -8.91
CA LYS A 407 -35.71 -31.98 -9.39
C LYS A 407 -35.31 -32.45 -10.79
N PRO A 408 -35.41 -33.75 -11.05
CA PRO A 408 -34.99 -34.37 -12.31
C PRO A 408 -36.09 -34.23 -13.36
N SER A 409 -35.69 -34.10 -14.63
CA SER A 409 -36.58 -34.26 -15.78
C SER A 409 -36.24 -35.58 -16.46
N ALA A 410 -37.18 -36.51 -16.39
CA ALA A 410 -37.24 -37.69 -17.23
C ALA A 410 -38.08 -37.37 -18.49
N THR A 411 -37.60 -37.89 -19.63
CA THR A 411 -38.33 -38.39 -20.83
C THR A 411 -39.51 -37.59 -21.39
N ASP A 412 -39.36 -37.10 -22.62
CA ASP A 412 -39.75 -37.84 -23.84
C ASP A 412 -38.95 -37.37 -25.06
#